data_AF-G8YM73-F1
#
_entry.id   AF-G8YM73-F1
#
_cell.length_a   1.000
_cell.length_b   1.000
_cell.length_c   1.000
_cell.angle_alpha   90.00
_cell.angle_beta   90.00
_cell.angle_gamma   90.00
#
_symmetry.space_group_name_H-M   'P 1'
#
loop_
_entity.id
_entity.type
_entity.pdbx_description
1 polymer ?
#
loop_
_entity_poly.entity_id
_entity_poly.type
_entity_poly.pdbx_seq_one_letter_code
_entity_poly.pdbx_strand_id
1 'polypeptide(L)'
;MSAFGRTERRQSVAERRPSVPYVPEVIPHLAGLEKPQSHSLNMDQCDVLIMGTGLVESILAAALAWQGVEILHIDSGRYYGDSTSTLTIKQLKEWCVSVNQGRVRHFEDAQLYIPGNEGNEHFNSKDYGIDLTPKILFAKSDLLSLLVKSRTYKYLEFQSLSNFHVFENDCFNKQISNTTKEDIFTDQSLSLVTKRHLMKFLKFVLQDNSDPAKKQVLRDNKNVPIDQFLKNHFNLELPQINELVYSIGLCNKEDTPSPAGIARIKRFLTSFDVYGSFPVMLSKYGGPGEISQAFCRSAAVAGTTYKLNTSLTDYDPQTKVARFSDGSSVKINEKLIISPTQIPRFLQKSYQEISEDLPLYSVRRLVAIVKKDCKEWMSENETSAIVVFPPNSLPTGNKSTVQVIIQNGGSGVCPEGQAIWYFQTVESGGGKAKQDLDSAFEKMEASILRESSADIDDVLDENDFTLSAKGTPVVINSFKLGESLQNFVPKEKLEIVCKLGYVQKTFVNPDLSNIVSANEKNNVALRTLYDSENIIFSNMPSSEISYDGIVGDCKLIYSRVTGSDEDFFDVDFEDEEDNYNEQHEITSDVVSDEVSSNVVSRGSMDDIEEANHQPFGAEEMEL
;
A
#
# COMPACT_ATOMS: atom_id res chain seq x y z
N MET A 1 10.60 -17.83 27.09
CA MET A 1 9.50 -18.11 26.13
C MET A 1 9.80 -19.41 25.42
N SER A 2 8.83 -20.32 25.32
CA SER A 2 8.95 -21.46 24.40
C SER A 2 8.50 -20.96 23.03
N ALA A 3 9.44 -20.80 22.10
CA ALA A 3 9.12 -20.50 20.71
C ALA A 3 8.62 -21.78 20.03
N PHE A 4 7.68 -21.68 19.08
CA PHE A 4 7.26 -22.85 18.29
C PHE A 4 8.33 -23.14 17.23
N GLY A 5 9.34 -23.90 17.67
CA GLY A 5 10.57 -24.11 16.93
C GLY A 5 10.36 -24.94 15.66
N ARG A 6 11.27 -24.83 14.69
CA ARG A 6 11.20 -25.56 13.41
C ARG A 6 11.05 -27.08 13.58
N THR A 7 11.57 -27.65 14.67
CA THR A 7 11.47 -29.08 15.02
C THR A 7 10.09 -29.50 15.52
N GLU A 8 9.25 -28.57 15.96
CA GLU A 8 7.90 -28.81 16.46
C GLU A 8 6.82 -28.65 15.36
N ARG A 9 7.22 -28.10 14.21
CA ARG A 9 6.36 -27.90 13.03
C ARG A 9 6.28 -29.16 12.18
N ARG A 10 5.22 -29.26 11.39
CA ARG A 10 5.17 -30.22 10.28
C ARG A 10 6.17 -29.79 9.21
N GLN A 11 6.64 -30.75 8.39
CA GLN A 11 7.49 -30.45 7.23
C GLN A 11 6.87 -29.34 6.37
N SER A 12 7.70 -28.55 5.69
CA SER A 12 7.20 -27.46 4.86
C SER A 12 6.29 -28.02 3.75
N VAL A 13 5.44 -27.16 3.18
CA VAL A 13 4.56 -27.61 2.09
C VAL A 13 5.37 -28.00 0.85
N ALA A 14 6.48 -27.30 0.59
CA ALA A 14 7.42 -27.65 -0.46
C ALA A 14 8.02 -29.05 -0.23
N GLU A 15 8.50 -29.34 0.99
CA GLU A 15 9.07 -30.64 1.37
C GLU A 15 8.06 -31.80 1.32
N ARG A 16 6.76 -31.52 1.49
CA ARG A 16 5.70 -32.54 1.49
C ARG A 16 5.21 -32.92 0.10
N ARG A 17 5.55 -32.17 -0.94
CA ARG A 17 5.10 -32.48 -2.31
C ARG A 17 5.94 -33.63 -2.87
N PRO A 18 5.31 -34.69 -3.42
CA PRO A 18 6.06 -35.76 -4.07
C PRO A 18 6.77 -35.21 -5.30
N SER A 19 8.05 -35.53 -5.46
CA SER A 19 8.93 -35.17 -6.58
C SER A 19 8.60 -35.87 -7.91
N VAL A 20 7.35 -36.33 -8.09
CA VAL A 20 6.91 -37.05 -9.28
C VAL A 20 5.88 -36.19 -10.03
N PRO A 21 6.09 -35.91 -11.33
CA PRO A 21 5.09 -35.21 -12.13
C PRO A 21 3.80 -36.04 -12.18
N TYR A 22 2.76 -35.59 -11.48
CA TYR A 22 1.44 -36.18 -11.56
C TYR A 22 0.76 -35.66 -12.84
N VAL A 23 0.91 -36.41 -13.92
CA VAL A 23 0.10 -36.25 -15.14
C VAL A 23 -1.05 -37.26 -15.04
N PRO A 24 -2.29 -36.84 -14.71
CA PRO A 24 -3.41 -37.77 -14.78
C PRO A 24 -3.67 -38.11 -16.26
N GLU A 25 -3.57 -39.40 -16.63
CA GLU A 25 -3.82 -39.91 -18.00
C GLU A 25 -5.27 -39.68 -18.48
N VAL A 26 -6.17 -39.23 -17.60
CA VAL A 26 -7.58 -38.99 -17.87
C VAL A 26 -7.95 -37.69 -17.18
N ILE A 27 -8.66 -36.79 -17.88
CA ILE A 27 -9.27 -35.60 -17.29
C ILE A 27 -9.95 -36.04 -15.97
N PRO A 28 -9.48 -35.57 -14.81
CA PRO A 28 -10.06 -35.98 -13.55
C PRO A 28 -11.55 -35.60 -13.58
N HIS A 29 -12.40 -36.57 -13.22
CA HIS A 29 -13.83 -36.33 -13.08
C HIS A 29 -14.02 -35.07 -12.24
N LEU A 30 -14.81 -34.09 -12.70
CA LEU A 30 -15.00 -32.74 -12.13
C LEU A 30 -14.94 -32.71 -10.59
N ALA A 31 -13.73 -32.69 -10.04
CA ALA A 31 -13.47 -32.65 -8.62
C ALA A 31 -13.64 -31.20 -8.21
N GLY A 32 -14.68 -30.91 -7.43
CA GLY A 32 -15.10 -29.55 -7.10
C GLY A 32 -16.63 -29.33 -7.13
N LEU A 33 -17.40 -30.30 -7.65
CA LEU A 33 -18.87 -30.33 -7.51
C LEU A 33 -19.35 -31.28 -6.39
N GLU A 34 -18.44 -32.05 -5.79
CA GLU A 34 -18.77 -32.84 -4.61
C GLU A 34 -18.91 -31.90 -3.40
N LYS A 35 -19.96 -32.11 -2.59
CA LYS A 35 -20.05 -31.44 -1.28
C LYS A 35 -18.73 -31.70 -0.55
N PRO A 36 -18.08 -30.68 0.05
CA PRO A 36 -16.82 -30.88 0.76
C PRO A 36 -16.96 -32.09 1.68
N GLN A 37 -16.02 -33.02 1.58
CA GLN A 37 -16.02 -34.22 2.43
C GLN A 37 -16.20 -33.76 3.87
N SER A 38 -17.21 -34.27 4.57
CA SER A 38 -17.55 -33.81 5.93
C SER A 38 -16.40 -33.96 6.94
N HIS A 39 -15.35 -34.72 6.60
CA HIS A 39 -14.11 -34.84 7.36
C HIS A 39 -13.15 -33.65 7.19
N SER A 40 -13.14 -32.95 6.05
CA SER A 40 -12.23 -31.81 5.82
C SER A 40 -12.69 -30.49 6.44
N LEU A 41 -13.91 -30.45 7.02
CA LEU A 41 -14.48 -29.26 7.67
C LEU A 41 -14.45 -29.33 9.20
N ASN A 42 -14.17 -30.50 9.79
CA ASN A 42 -14.05 -30.67 11.23
C ASN A 42 -12.58 -30.54 11.63
N MET A 43 -12.11 -29.29 11.72
CA MET A 43 -10.82 -29.01 12.32
C MET A 43 -10.98 -28.98 13.84
N ASP A 44 -10.54 -30.04 14.51
CA ASP A 44 -10.67 -30.17 15.96
C ASP A 44 -9.57 -29.39 16.71
N GLN A 45 -8.43 -29.17 16.06
CA GLN A 45 -7.31 -28.40 16.59
C GLN A 45 -6.55 -27.67 15.47
N CYS A 46 -5.82 -26.62 15.84
CA CYS A 46 -4.81 -25.96 15.01
C CYS A 46 -3.72 -25.36 15.89
N ASP A 47 -2.60 -24.94 15.30
CA ASP A 47 -1.49 -24.35 16.04
C ASP A 47 -1.73 -22.88 16.34
N VAL A 48 -2.14 -22.12 15.32
CA VAL A 48 -2.33 -20.67 15.41
C VAL A 48 -3.74 -20.28 14.95
N LEU A 49 -4.42 -19.47 15.75
CA LEU A 49 -5.67 -18.81 15.37
C LEU A 49 -5.38 -17.35 15.00
N ILE A 50 -5.69 -16.96 13.77
CA ILE A 50 -5.56 -15.58 13.30
C ILE A 50 -6.96 -15.00 13.09
N MET A 51 -7.22 -13.83 13.68
CA MET A 51 -8.51 -13.13 13.62
C MET A 51 -8.35 -11.81 12.88
N GLY A 52 -9.03 -11.69 11.74
CA GLY A 52 -8.91 -10.58 10.81
C GLY A 52 -8.11 -10.99 9.60
N THR A 53 -8.65 -10.70 8.42
CA THR A 53 -8.03 -11.02 7.13
C THR A 53 -7.37 -9.79 6.50
N GLY A 54 -6.85 -8.89 7.35
CA GLY A 54 -6.10 -7.73 6.92
C GLY A 54 -4.76 -8.10 6.28
N LEU A 55 -4.09 -7.09 5.73
CA LEU A 55 -2.86 -7.31 4.98
C LEU A 55 -1.74 -7.93 5.84
N VAL A 56 -1.56 -7.48 7.08
CA VAL A 56 -0.55 -8.04 8.00
C VAL A 56 -0.91 -9.48 8.35
N GLU A 57 -2.17 -9.73 8.70
CA GLU A 57 -2.64 -11.06 9.12
C GLU A 57 -2.59 -12.09 7.97
N SER A 58 -2.90 -11.67 6.75
CA SER A 58 -2.86 -12.54 5.57
C SER A 58 -1.43 -12.88 5.14
N ILE A 59 -0.51 -11.90 5.15
CA ILE A 59 0.92 -12.15 4.93
C ILE A 59 1.46 -13.13 5.98
N LEU A 60 1.14 -12.88 7.25
CA LEU A 60 1.56 -13.72 8.36
C LEU A 60 1.01 -15.15 8.26
N ALA A 61 -0.27 -15.29 7.91
CA ALA A 61 -0.90 -16.59 7.69
C ALA A 61 -0.16 -17.38 6.61
N ALA A 62 0.14 -16.74 5.48
CA ALA A 62 0.89 -17.37 4.40
C ALA A 62 2.32 -17.76 4.87
N ALA A 63 3.05 -16.85 5.51
CA ALA A 63 4.41 -17.11 6.00
C ALA A 63 4.46 -18.34 6.92
N LEU A 64 3.55 -18.42 7.90
CA LEU A 64 3.48 -19.51 8.86
C LEU A 64 3.02 -20.82 8.21
N ALA A 65 2.03 -20.77 7.32
CA ALA A 65 1.47 -21.97 6.69
C ALA A 65 2.48 -22.67 5.78
N TRP A 66 3.26 -21.90 5.02
CA TRP A 66 4.33 -22.45 4.18
C TRP A 66 5.42 -23.15 5.01
N GLN A 67 5.63 -22.70 6.25
CA GLN A 67 6.52 -23.35 7.24
C GLN A 67 5.84 -24.47 8.04
N GLY A 68 4.67 -24.96 7.61
CA GLY A 68 4.02 -26.15 8.15
C GLY A 68 3.07 -25.95 9.34
N VAL A 69 2.87 -24.70 9.77
CA VAL A 69 1.98 -24.35 10.90
C VAL A 69 0.50 -24.58 10.52
N GLU A 70 -0.29 -25.24 11.37
CA GLU A 70 -1.75 -25.34 11.20
C GLU A 70 -2.43 -24.03 11.58
N ILE A 71 -3.09 -23.38 10.63
CA ILE A 71 -3.72 -22.08 10.85
C ILE A 71 -5.23 -22.17 10.66
N LEU A 72 -5.95 -21.66 11.67
CA LEU A 72 -7.33 -21.23 11.55
C LEU A 72 -7.36 -19.72 11.33
N HIS A 73 -7.79 -19.28 10.16
CA HIS A 73 -7.90 -17.85 9.84
C HIS A 73 -9.37 -17.43 9.74
N ILE A 74 -9.83 -16.63 10.70
CA ILE A 74 -11.23 -16.20 10.78
C ILE A 74 -11.39 -14.71 10.53
N ASP A 75 -12.58 -14.31 10.10
CA ASP A 75 -13.00 -12.90 10.06
C ASP A 75 -14.48 -12.80 10.43
N SER A 76 -14.84 -11.80 11.24
CA SER A 76 -16.23 -11.49 11.54
C SER A 76 -16.98 -10.89 10.34
N GLY A 77 -16.25 -10.29 9.40
CA GLY A 77 -16.76 -9.76 8.13
C GLY A 77 -17.14 -10.85 7.14
N ARG A 78 -17.94 -10.47 6.14
CA ARG A 78 -18.39 -11.37 5.05
C ARG A 78 -17.46 -11.38 3.84
N TYR A 79 -16.36 -10.65 3.91
CA TYR A 79 -15.39 -10.42 2.86
C TYR A 79 -14.00 -10.34 3.49
N TYR A 80 -12.97 -10.52 2.67
CA TYR A 80 -11.58 -10.43 3.09
C TYR A 80 -11.11 -8.98 3.26
N GLY A 81 -9.98 -8.80 3.93
CA GLY A 81 -9.24 -7.54 3.96
C GLY A 81 -9.42 -6.74 5.25
N ASP A 82 -10.42 -7.05 6.09
CA ASP A 82 -10.63 -6.41 7.40
C ASP A 82 -10.47 -4.87 7.35
N SER A 83 -9.49 -4.29 8.06
CA SER A 83 -9.19 -2.85 8.09
C SER A 83 -8.60 -2.30 6.79
N THR A 84 -8.12 -3.19 5.91
CA THR A 84 -7.52 -2.91 4.60
C THR A 84 -8.42 -3.32 3.43
N SER A 85 -9.71 -3.57 3.68
CA SER A 85 -10.65 -4.08 2.67
C SER A 85 -10.93 -3.10 1.52
N THR A 86 -11.22 -3.69 0.35
CA THR A 86 -11.74 -3.03 -0.85
C THR A 86 -13.24 -3.30 -0.92
N LEU A 87 -14.06 -2.26 -0.87
CA LEU A 87 -15.52 -2.36 -0.69
C LEU A 87 -16.31 -1.82 -1.87
N THR A 88 -17.42 -2.48 -2.18
CA THR A 88 -18.48 -1.90 -3.02
C THR A 88 -19.20 -0.77 -2.29
N ILE A 89 -19.88 0.13 -3.01
CA ILE A 89 -20.66 1.23 -2.41
C ILE A 89 -21.70 0.71 -1.39
N LYS A 90 -22.35 -0.42 -1.68
CA LYS A 90 -23.30 -1.07 -0.77
C LYS A 90 -22.62 -1.53 0.52
N GLN A 91 -21.48 -2.21 0.41
CA GLN A 91 -20.71 -2.63 1.57
C GLN A 91 -20.19 -1.42 2.37
N LEU A 92 -19.84 -0.34 1.69
CA LEU A 92 -19.42 0.93 2.31
C LEU A 92 -20.54 1.56 3.15
N LYS A 93 -21.79 1.52 2.66
CA LYS A 93 -22.99 1.95 3.41
C LYS A 93 -23.16 1.13 4.69
N GLU A 94 -23.07 -0.20 4.60
CA GLU A 94 -23.15 -1.11 5.75
C GLU A 94 -22.00 -0.89 6.75
N TRP A 95 -20.78 -0.67 6.23
CA TRP A 95 -19.60 -0.37 7.02
C TRP A 95 -19.74 0.95 7.78
N CYS A 96 -20.18 2.02 7.11
CA CYS A 96 -20.40 3.34 7.71
C CYS A 96 -21.39 3.28 8.89
N VAL A 97 -22.48 2.52 8.74
CA VAL A 97 -23.45 2.29 9.82
C VAL A 97 -22.80 1.53 10.99
N SER A 98 -21.98 0.52 10.68
CA SER A 98 -21.31 -0.30 11.69
C SER A 98 -20.27 0.50 12.49
N VAL A 99 -19.52 1.38 11.83
CA VAL A 99 -18.57 2.32 12.48
C VAL A 99 -19.32 3.23 13.45
N ASN A 100 -20.39 3.88 12.99
CA ASN A 100 -21.14 4.83 13.83
C ASN A 100 -21.92 4.17 14.98
N GLN A 101 -22.14 2.84 14.91
CA GLN A 101 -22.68 2.04 16.01
C GLN A 101 -21.61 1.51 16.96
N GLY A 102 -20.34 1.86 16.77
CA GLY A 102 -19.21 1.42 17.58
C GLY A 102 -18.87 -0.07 17.41
N ARG A 103 -19.28 -0.70 16.30
CA ARG A 103 -19.02 -2.13 16.04
C ARG A 103 -17.66 -2.37 15.39
N VAL A 104 -17.14 -1.39 14.66
CA VAL A 104 -15.81 -1.45 14.05
C VAL A 104 -14.89 -0.54 14.85
N ARG A 105 -13.94 -1.14 15.58
CA ARG A 105 -12.99 -0.36 16.39
C ARG A 105 -12.00 0.36 15.51
N HIS A 106 -11.34 1.35 16.09
CA HIS A 106 -10.32 2.16 15.43
C HIS A 106 -10.82 2.97 14.22
N PHE A 107 -12.10 2.89 13.87
CA PHE A 107 -12.75 3.77 12.92
C PHE A 107 -13.81 4.60 13.62
N GLU A 108 -13.89 5.89 13.30
CA GLU A 108 -14.80 6.84 13.92
C GLU A 108 -15.29 7.88 12.90
N ASP A 109 -16.39 8.57 13.23
CA ASP A 109 -16.93 9.69 12.45
C ASP A 109 -17.08 9.38 10.96
N ALA A 110 -17.67 8.22 10.64
CA ALA A 110 -17.93 7.82 9.26
C ALA A 110 -19.15 8.59 8.71
N GLN A 111 -18.97 9.30 7.60
CA GLN A 111 -19.97 10.15 6.97
C GLN A 111 -20.04 9.80 5.48
N LEU A 112 -21.16 9.20 5.07
CA LEU A 112 -21.42 8.82 3.68
C LEU A 112 -22.43 9.77 3.04
N TYR A 113 -22.07 10.33 1.90
CA TYR A 113 -22.93 11.18 1.07
C TYR A 113 -23.06 10.57 -0.33
N ILE A 114 -24.29 10.30 -0.76
CA ILE A 114 -24.63 9.82 -2.10
C ILE A 114 -25.70 10.78 -2.64
N PRO A 115 -25.46 11.49 -3.75
CA PRO A 115 -26.47 12.37 -4.34
C PRO A 115 -27.71 11.60 -4.83
N GLY A 116 -28.89 12.16 -4.58
CA GLY A 116 -30.18 11.60 -5.01
C GLY A 116 -31.04 11.07 -3.86
N ASN A 117 -32.24 10.61 -4.18
CA ASN A 117 -33.14 9.94 -3.24
C ASN A 117 -32.83 8.44 -3.20
N GLU A 118 -32.91 7.81 -2.02
CA GLU A 118 -32.72 6.36 -1.87
C GLU A 118 -33.60 5.59 -2.89
N GLY A 119 -32.97 4.74 -3.70
CA GLY A 119 -33.65 3.94 -4.73
C GLY A 119 -33.64 4.51 -6.16
N ASN A 120 -33.16 5.73 -6.36
CA ASN A 120 -32.93 6.34 -7.69
C ASN A 120 -31.42 6.56 -7.98
N GLU A 121 -30.58 5.69 -7.45
CA GLU A 121 -29.13 5.74 -7.65
C GLU A 121 -28.78 5.36 -9.09
N HIS A 122 -28.17 6.29 -9.85
CA HIS A 122 -27.73 6.06 -11.23
C HIS A 122 -26.34 5.40 -11.30
N PHE A 123 -26.07 4.42 -10.45
CA PHE A 123 -24.84 3.64 -10.47
C PHE A 123 -25.09 2.19 -10.07
N ASN A 124 -24.25 1.27 -10.53
CA ASN A 124 -24.26 -0.11 -10.09
C ASN A 124 -23.14 -0.33 -9.08
N SER A 125 -23.52 -0.60 -7.82
CA SER A 125 -22.57 -0.69 -6.70
C SER A 125 -21.42 -1.68 -6.91
N LYS A 126 -21.60 -2.73 -7.71
CA LYS A 126 -20.57 -3.77 -7.93
C LYS A 126 -19.43 -3.32 -8.83
N ASP A 127 -19.63 -2.23 -9.57
CA ASP A 127 -18.63 -1.72 -10.51
C ASP A 127 -17.58 -0.86 -9.80
N TYR A 128 -17.60 -0.81 -8.46
CA TYR A 128 -16.71 -0.01 -7.63
C TYR A 128 -15.98 -0.89 -6.61
N GLY A 129 -14.65 -0.80 -6.61
CA GLY A 129 -13.76 -1.33 -5.59
C GLY A 129 -13.12 -0.20 -4.80
N ILE A 130 -13.61 0.09 -3.59
CA ILE A 130 -13.23 1.27 -2.82
C ILE A 130 -12.36 0.85 -1.63
N ASP A 131 -11.08 1.18 -1.67
CA ASP A 131 -10.16 0.91 -0.56
C ASP A 131 -10.44 1.77 0.68
N LEU A 132 -10.41 1.13 1.85
CA LEU A 132 -10.39 1.82 3.15
C LEU A 132 -8.99 2.35 3.52
N THR A 133 -7.93 1.82 2.94
CA THR A 133 -6.55 2.26 3.25
C THR A 133 -5.72 2.24 1.96
N PRO A 134 -6.04 3.05 0.96
CA PRO A 134 -5.34 3.05 -0.34
C PRO A 134 -3.84 3.33 -0.14
N LYS A 135 -3.02 2.61 -0.92
CA LYS A 135 -1.56 2.62 -0.80
C LYS A 135 -0.88 2.51 -2.17
N ILE A 136 0.36 2.99 -2.21
CA ILE A 136 1.23 2.93 -3.39
C ILE A 136 2.40 1.99 -3.18
N LEU A 137 2.83 1.31 -4.25
CA LEU A 137 3.92 0.33 -4.20
C LEU A 137 5.17 0.88 -4.90
N PHE A 138 6.20 1.17 -4.11
CA PHE A 138 7.52 1.49 -4.67
C PHE A 138 8.15 0.27 -5.35
N ALA A 139 8.85 0.48 -6.46
CA ALA A 139 9.55 -0.59 -7.18
C ALA A 139 10.72 -1.20 -6.39
N LYS A 140 11.33 -0.46 -5.46
CA LYS A 140 12.24 -1.02 -4.44
C LYS A 140 11.55 -1.17 -3.09
N SER A 141 10.33 -1.72 -3.03
CA SER A 141 9.66 -2.01 -1.77
C SER A 141 9.96 -3.43 -1.26
N ASP A 142 10.03 -3.58 0.07
CA ASP A 142 10.10 -4.89 0.72
C ASP A 142 8.85 -5.74 0.40
N LEU A 143 7.68 -5.10 0.27
CA LEU A 143 6.46 -5.81 -0.10
C LEU A 143 6.54 -6.35 -1.52
N LEU A 144 7.07 -5.59 -2.48
CA LEU A 144 7.23 -6.10 -3.85
C LEU A 144 8.19 -7.29 -3.88
N SER A 145 9.30 -7.18 -3.15
CA SER A 145 10.27 -8.28 -3.00
C SER A 145 9.59 -9.52 -2.41
N LEU A 146 8.72 -9.33 -1.41
CA LEU A 146 7.94 -10.40 -0.80
C LEU A 146 6.88 -10.98 -1.76
N LEU A 147 6.20 -10.16 -2.55
CA LEU A 147 5.23 -10.62 -3.54
C LEU A 147 5.89 -11.54 -4.58
N VAL A 148 7.10 -11.18 -5.02
CA VAL A 148 7.94 -12.01 -5.91
C VAL A 148 8.37 -13.29 -5.20
N LYS A 149 9.00 -13.19 -4.02
CA LYS A 149 9.51 -14.35 -3.25
C LYS A 149 8.39 -15.35 -2.92
N SER A 150 7.21 -14.87 -2.58
CA SER A 150 6.03 -15.70 -2.25
C SER A 150 5.21 -16.13 -3.46
N ARG A 151 5.60 -15.72 -4.68
CA ARG A 151 4.85 -15.92 -5.94
C ARG A 151 3.40 -15.42 -5.91
N THR A 152 3.06 -14.56 -4.94
CA THR A 152 1.72 -14.00 -4.76
C THR A 152 1.38 -12.97 -5.84
N TYR A 153 2.40 -12.39 -6.49
CA TYR A 153 2.21 -11.48 -7.64
C TYR A 153 1.41 -12.12 -8.79
N LYS A 154 1.37 -13.46 -8.91
CA LYS A 154 0.61 -14.18 -9.94
C LYS A 154 -0.91 -13.94 -9.85
N TYR A 155 -1.40 -13.45 -8.72
CA TYR A 155 -2.81 -13.14 -8.50
C TYR A 155 -3.14 -11.65 -8.65
N LEU A 156 -2.15 -10.82 -8.95
CA LEU A 156 -2.24 -9.37 -8.88
C LEU A 156 -1.79 -8.75 -10.20
N GLU A 157 -2.42 -7.66 -10.58
CA GLU A 157 -1.98 -6.83 -11.68
C GLU A 157 -1.60 -5.45 -11.15
N PHE A 158 -0.44 -4.95 -11.59
CA PHE A 158 0.04 -3.63 -11.22
C PHE A 158 0.15 -2.74 -12.44
N GLN A 159 -0.11 -1.45 -12.24
CA GLN A 159 0.07 -0.42 -13.25
C GLN A 159 1.05 0.63 -12.73
N SER A 160 2.05 0.96 -13.55
CA SER A 160 2.99 2.03 -13.27
C SER A 160 2.29 3.39 -13.30
N LEU A 161 2.76 4.29 -12.45
CA LEU A 161 2.54 5.73 -12.57
C LEU A 161 3.65 6.36 -13.44
N SER A 162 3.53 7.64 -13.77
CA SER A 162 4.61 8.43 -14.40
C SER A 162 4.80 9.79 -13.75
N ASN A 163 3.89 10.23 -12.86
CA ASN A 163 4.01 11.54 -12.26
C ASN A 163 3.35 11.63 -10.88
N PHE A 164 3.90 12.49 -10.01
CA PHE A 164 3.13 13.08 -8.92
C PHE A 164 2.99 14.58 -9.16
N HIS A 165 1.89 15.12 -8.67
CA HIS A 165 1.55 16.52 -8.77
C HIS A 165 1.68 17.17 -7.42
N VAL A 166 2.19 18.40 -7.41
CA VAL A 166 2.24 19.22 -6.21
C VAL A 166 1.32 20.41 -6.42
N PHE A 167 0.53 20.72 -5.40
CA PHE A 167 -0.25 21.94 -5.39
C PHE A 167 0.65 23.14 -5.05
N GLU A 168 0.76 24.08 -5.98
CA GLU A 168 1.54 25.31 -5.81
C GLU A 168 0.86 26.45 -6.59
N ASN A 169 0.76 27.64 -6.00
CA ASN A 169 0.20 28.84 -6.65
C ASN A 169 -1.19 28.61 -7.29
N ASP A 170 -2.10 27.95 -6.58
CA ASP A 170 -3.47 27.63 -7.06
C ASP A 170 -3.55 26.76 -8.32
N CYS A 171 -2.46 26.06 -8.65
CA CYS A 171 -2.38 25.11 -9.76
C CYS A 171 -1.68 23.81 -9.33
N PHE A 172 -1.95 22.72 -10.05
CA PHE A 172 -1.14 21.51 -9.94
C PHE A 172 0.01 21.61 -10.92
N ASN A 173 1.22 21.51 -10.41
CA ASN A 173 2.41 21.52 -11.24
C ASN A 173 2.77 20.07 -11.62
N LYS A 174 2.92 19.80 -12.93
CA LYS A 174 3.35 18.49 -13.47
C LYS A 174 4.86 18.24 -13.33
N GLN A 175 5.60 19.13 -12.66
CA GLN A 175 7.06 19.19 -12.69
C GLN A 175 7.77 18.22 -11.72
N ILE A 176 7.48 16.91 -11.79
CA ILE A 176 8.46 15.89 -11.33
C ILE A 176 9.39 15.47 -12.48
N SER A 177 9.32 16.18 -13.61
CA SER A 177 10.18 16.00 -14.77
C SER A 177 11.67 16.31 -14.53
N ASN A 178 12.15 16.41 -13.28
CA ASN A 178 13.50 16.77 -12.85
C ASN A 178 14.10 15.81 -11.81
N THR A 179 13.72 14.54 -11.87
CA THR A 179 14.13 13.55 -10.86
C THR A 179 15.34 12.73 -11.27
N THR A 180 15.60 12.61 -12.57
CA THR A 180 16.81 11.97 -13.07
C THR A 180 17.95 12.97 -13.28
N LYS A 181 19.18 12.46 -13.37
CA LYS A 181 20.35 13.29 -13.70
C LYS A 181 20.22 13.94 -15.09
N GLU A 182 19.60 13.23 -16.04
CA GLU A 182 19.38 13.70 -17.41
C GLU A 182 18.36 14.83 -17.43
N ASP A 183 17.26 14.66 -16.71
CA ASP A 183 16.20 15.67 -16.58
C ASP A 183 16.72 16.98 -15.98
N ILE A 184 17.41 16.91 -14.83
CA ILE A 184 18.00 18.09 -14.19
C ILE A 184 19.00 18.78 -15.14
N PHE A 185 19.74 17.99 -15.92
CA PHE A 185 20.71 18.55 -16.86
C PHE A 185 20.03 19.26 -18.04
N THR A 186 18.92 18.73 -18.54
CA THR A 186 18.20 19.25 -19.71
C THR A 186 17.23 20.40 -19.38
N ASP A 187 16.81 20.56 -18.12
CA ASP A 187 15.85 21.59 -17.72
C ASP A 187 16.41 23.02 -17.84
N GLN A 188 15.79 23.84 -18.68
CA GLN A 188 16.20 25.24 -18.90
C GLN A 188 15.67 26.21 -17.84
N SER A 189 14.70 25.79 -17.01
CA SER A 189 14.13 26.58 -15.92
C SER A 189 15.08 26.70 -14.72
N LEU A 190 15.99 25.73 -14.56
CA LEU A 190 16.96 25.68 -13.45
C LEU A 190 18.27 26.40 -13.78
N SER A 191 18.71 27.27 -12.86
CA SER A 191 20.04 27.89 -12.96
C SER A 191 21.16 26.84 -12.85
N LEU A 192 22.31 27.10 -13.49
CA LEU A 192 23.48 26.21 -13.40
C LEU A 192 23.95 25.97 -11.96
N VAL A 193 23.79 26.97 -11.08
CA VAL A 193 24.14 26.86 -9.66
C VAL A 193 23.17 25.91 -8.95
N THR A 194 21.87 26.06 -9.19
CA THR A 194 20.82 25.17 -8.65
C THR A 194 21.06 23.73 -9.10
N LYS A 195 21.36 23.49 -10.38
CA LYS A 195 21.70 22.16 -10.91
C LYS A 195 22.89 21.55 -10.17
N ARG A 196 23.94 22.33 -9.89
CA ARG A 196 25.11 21.86 -9.14
C ARG A 196 24.76 21.46 -7.71
N HIS A 197 23.92 22.22 -7.02
CA HIS A 197 23.45 21.92 -5.67
C HIS A 197 22.60 20.64 -5.64
N LEU A 198 21.63 20.51 -6.56
CA LEU A 198 20.82 19.30 -6.71
C LEU A 198 21.69 18.07 -7.00
N MET A 199 22.67 18.17 -7.91
CA MET A 199 23.57 17.06 -8.22
C MET A 199 24.47 16.67 -7.04
N LYS A 200 24.88 17.64 -6.20
CA LYS A 200 25.61 17.35 -4.94
C LYS A 200 24.70 16.58 -3.97
N PHE A 201 23.44 17.00 -3.85
CA PHE A 201 22.45 16.35 -3.01
C PHE A 201 22.14 14.93 -3.48
N LEU A 202 21.83 14.71 -4.77
CA LEU A 202 21.54 13.39 -5.32
C LEU A 202 22.69 12.41 -5.10
N LYS A 203 23.95 12.86 -5.28
CA LYS A 203 25.13 12.05 -4.99
C LYS A 203 25.19 11.62 -3.51
N PHE A 204 24.86 12.53 -2.59
CA PHE A 204 24.83 12.21 -1.16
C PHE A 204 23.69 11.23 -0.82
N VAL A 205 22.48 11.44 -1.35
CA VAL A 205 21.34 10.57 -1.06
C VAL A 205 21.54 9.16 -1.61
N LEU A 206 22.07 9.04 -2.82
CA LEU A 206 22.32 7.75 -3.49
C LEU A 206 23.61 7.05 -3.01
N GLN A 207 24.45 7.73 -2.23
CA GLN A 207 25.61 7.08 -1.59
C GLN A 207 25.14 5.98 -0.62
N ASP A 208 25.96 4.94 -0.49
CA ASP A 208 25.73 3.83 0.43
C ASP A 208 25.57 4.35 1.88
N ASN A 209 24.60 3.82 2.63
CA ASN A 209 24.34 4.23 4.01
C ASN A 209 25.40 3.67 4.98
N SER A 210 26.12 2.61 4.59
CA SER A 210 27.26 2.07 5.33
C SER A 210 28.50 2.98 5.27
N ASP A 211 28.52 3.97 4.36
CA ASP A 211 29.60 4.93 4.25
C ASP A 211 29.78 5.71 5.57
N PRO A 212 30.96 5.66 6.22
CA PRO A 212 31.17 6.28 7.52
C PRO A 212 30.94 7.80 7.52
N ALA A 213 31.25 8.49 6.42
CA ALA A 213 31.10 9.93 6.33
C ALA A 213 29.62 10.31 6.21
N LYS A 214 28.85 9.63 5.36
CA LYS A 214 27.39 9.82 5.29
C LYS A 214 26.73 9.50 6.63
N LYS A 215 27.10 8.37 7.24
CA LYS A 215 26.57 7.94 8.55
C LYS A 215 26.83 9.00 9.61
N GLN A 216 28.03 9.60 9.63
CA GLN A 216 28.35 10.67 10.57
C GLN A 216 27.52 11.92 10.33
N VAL A 217 27.39 12.37 9.07
CA VAL A 217 26.57 13.55 8.72
C VAL A 217 25.11 13.34 9.15
N LEU A 218 24.51 12.18 8.88
CA LEU A 218 23.13 11.91 9.28
C LEU A 218 22.96 11.87 10.80
N ARG A 219 23.92 11.28 11.54
CA ARG A 219 23.90 11.27 13.01
C ARG A 219 24.00 12.67 13.61
N ASP A 220 24.92 13.49 13.10
CA ASP A 220 25.13 14.86 13.60
C ASP A 220 23.91 15.75 13.35
N ASN A 221 23.07 15.40 12.39
CA ASN A 221 21.87 16.13 12.01
C ASN A 221 20.57 15.38 12.35
N LYS A 222 20.61 14.38 13.25
CA LYS A 222 19.44 13.54 13.58
C LYS A 222 18.21 14.34 14.03
N ASN A 223 18.42 15.43 14.78
CA ASN A 223 17.35 16.28 15.30
C ASN A 223 17.13 17.56 14.48
N VAL A 224 17.82 17.70 13.34
CA VAL A 224 17.67 18.86 12.45
C VAL A 224 16.50 18.59 11.50
N PRO A 225 15.53 19.51 11.38
CA PRO A 225 14.48 19.42 10.36
C PRO A 225 15.06 19.34 8.95
N ILE A 226 14.45 18.51 8.09
CA ILE A 226 14.97 18.21 6.75
C ILE A 226 15.12 19.46 5.87
N ASP A 227 14.22 20.43 5.98
CA ASP A 227 14.28 21.70 5.26
C ASP A 227 15.55 22.50 5.59
N GLN A 228 15.87 22.62 6.88
CA GLN A 228 17.07 23.29 7.38
C GLN A 228 18.33 22.53 6.97
N PHE A 229 18.29 21.20 6.99
CA PHE A 229 19.40 20.37 6.55
C PHE A 229 19.70 20.56 5.06
N LEU A 230 18.67 20.48 4.20
CA LEU A 230 18.82 20.70 2.76
C LEU A 230 19.32 22.11 2.44
N LYS A 231 18.81 23.12 3.13
CA LYS A 231 19.27 24.51 2.99
C LYS A 231 20.73 24.66 3.41
N ASN A 232 21.10 24.22 4.60
CA ASN A 232 22.40 24.51 5.19
C ASN A 232 23.54 23.66 4.62
N HIS A 233 23.28 22.39 4.26
CA HIS A 233 24.32 21.47 3.76
C HIS A 233 24.44 21.44 2.23
N PHE A 234 23.35 21.75 1.52
CA PHE A 234 23.28 21.65 0.07
C PHE A 234 22.96 22.98 -0.63
N ASN A 235 22.65 24.06 0.10
CA ASN A 235 22.28 25.37 -0.46
C ASN A 235 21.10 25.27 -1.44
N LEU A 236 20.11 24.44 -1.09
CA LEU A 236 18.84 24.34 -1.82
C LEU A 236 17.87 25.42 -1.33
N GLU A 237 17.10 26.00 -2.25
CA GLU A 237 16.07 26.99 -1.92
C GLU A 237 14.70 26.34 -1.70
N LEU A 238 13.77 27.10 -1.13
CA LEU A 238 12.46 26.60 -0.71
C LEU A 238 11.69 25.82 -1.79
N PRO A 239 11.66 26.24 -3.08
CA PRO A 239 10.98 25.46 -4.12
C PRO A 239 11.56 24.06 -4.29
N GLN A 240 12.90 23.92 -4.35
CA GLN A 240 13.55 22.60 -4.47
C GLN A 240 13.37 21.77 -3.19
N ILE A 241 13.42 22.41 -2.03
CA ILE A 241 13.20 21.73 -0.75
C ILE A 241 11.78 21.17 -0.71
N ASN A 242 10.77 21.96 -1.05
CA ASN A 242 9.38 21.51 -1.06
C ASN A 242 9.18 20.34 -2.03
N GLU A 243 9.76 20.42 -3.23
CA GLU A 243 9.67 19.37 -4.23
C GLU A 243 10.30 18.06 -3.72
N LEU A 244 11.52 18.12 -3.19
CA LEU A 244 12.25 16.98 -2.65
C LEU A 244 11.56 16.37 -1.41
N VAL A 245 11.06 17.19 -0.51
CA VAL A 245 10.52 16.73 0.79
C VAL A 245 9.10 16.20 0.63
N TYR A 246 8.23 16.92 -0.08
CA TYR A 246 6.79 16.61 -0.09
C TYR A 246 6.33 15.82 -1.31
N SER A 247 6.92 16.01 -2.48
CA SER A 247 6.59 15.23 -3.68
C SER A 247 7.42 13.96 -3.75
N ILE A 248 8.74 14.08 -3.66
CA ILE A 248 9.65 12.94 -3.79
C ILE A 248 9.68 12.13 -2.49
N GLY A 249 9.92 12.81 -1.37
CA GLY A 249 9.98 12.19 -0.04
C GLY A 249 8.61 11.86 0.54
N LEU A 250 7.51 12.42 0.01
CA LEU A 250 6.15 12.22 0.55
C LEU A 250 6.09 12.42 2.08
N CYS A 251 6.90 13.33 2.63
CA CYS A 251 6.94 13.61 4.07
C CYS A 251 5.66 14.29 4.54
N ASN A 252 5.25 14.05 5.78
CA ASN A 252 3.94 14.53 6.25
C ASN A 252 4.00 15.94 6.88
N LYS A 253 5.17 16.40 7.33
CA LYS A 253 5.33 17.63 8.14
C LYS A 253 6.65 18.35 7.85
N GLU A 254 6.69 19.65 8.14
CA GLU A 254 7.90 20.49 8.05
C GLU A 254 9.02 20.04 8.99
N ASP A 255 8.67 19.59 10.20
CA ASP A 255 9.61 19.18 11.24
C ASP A 255 10.13 17.74 11.09
N THR A 256 9.98 17.14 9.90
CA THR A 256 10.47 15.79 9.62
C THR A 256 11.98 15.70 9.88
N PRO A 257 12.45 14.78 10.75
CA PRO A 257 13.87 14.61 11.03
C PRO A 257 14.68 14.30 9.77
N SER A 258 15.89 14.86 9.66
CA SER A 258 16.73 14.72 8.45
C SER A 258 16.98 13.28 8.01
N PRO A 259 17.36 12.33 8.89
CA PRO A 259 17.57 10.94 8.47
C PRO A 259 16.31 10.31 7.87
N ALA A 260 15.13 10.56 8.47
CA ALA A 260 13.86 10.05 7.98
C ALA A 260 13.52 10.64 6.59
N GLY A 261 13.65 11.97 6.43
CA GLY A 261 13.43 12.63 5.14
C GLY A 261 14.37 12.11 4.04
N ILE A 262 15.66 11.94 4.35
CA ILE A 262 16.65 11.40 3.40
C ILE A 262 16.34 9.95 3.03
N ALA A 263 15.91 9.11 3.97
CA ALA A 263 15.54 7.72 3.68
C ALA A 263 14.35 7.64 2.71
N ARG A 264 13.32 8.48 2.92
CA ARG A 264 12.15 8.54 2.03
C ARG A 264 12.51 9.02 0.63
N ILE A 265 13.32 10.07 0.53
CA ILE A 265 13.83 10.56 -0.76
C ILE A 265 14.67 9.48 -1.45
N LYS A 266 15.54 8.77 -0.71
CA LYS A 266 16.33 7.65 -1.24
C LYS A 266 15.41 6.56 -1.80
N ARG A 267 14.35 6.15 -1.08
CA ARG A 267 13.39 5.13 -1.53
C ARG A 267 12.77 5.47 -2.89
N PHE A 268 12.36 6.72 -3.07
CA PHE A 268 11.83 7.19 -4.35
C PHE A 268 12.91 7.14 -5.44
N LEU A 269 14.09 7.72 -5.19
CA LEU A 269 15.16 7.80 -6.19
C LEU A 269 15.73 6.43 -6.61
N THR A 270 15.83 5.46 -5.70
CA THR A 270 16.33 4.12 -6.03
C THR A 270 15.30 3.24 -6.72
N SER A 271 14.03 3.66 -6.74
CA SER A 271 12.94 2.94 -7.39
C SER A 271 12.76 3.30 -8.87
N PHE A 272 13.46 4.33 -9.39
CA PHE A 272 13.44 4.64 -10.82
C PHE A 272 14.04 3.54 -11.68
N ASP A 273 13.56 3.44 -12.92
CA ASP A 273 14.10 2.58 -13.99
C ASP A 273 14.18 1.09 -13.62
N VAL A 274 13.40 0.64 -12.64
CA VAL A 274 13.34 -0.79 -12.26
C VAL A 274 12.34 -1.55 -13.14
N TYR A 275 11.11 -1.04 -13.28
CA TYR A 275 10.03 -1.66 -14.06
C TYR A 275 9.39 -0.69 -15.08
N GLY A 276 9.97 0.49 -15.25
CA GLY A 276 9.44 1.58 -16.08
C GLY A 276 10.10 2.90 -15.68
N SER A 277 9.70 3.98 -16.33
CA SER A 277 10.26 5.33 -16.13
C SER A 277 9.90 5.98 -14.79
N PHE A 278 9.19 5.30 -13.90
CA PHE A 278 8.69 5.88 -12.66
C PHE A 278 8.78 4.92 -11.47
N PRO A 279 9.00 5.45 -10.24
CA PRO A 279 9.33 4.63 -9.09
C PRO A 279 8.17 3.90 -8.41
N VAL A 280 6.93 4.10 -8.86
CA VAL A 280 5.72 3.65 -8.13
C VAL A 280 4.70 2.98 -9.04
N MET A 281 4.05 1.96 -8.50
CA MET A 281 2.93 1.25 -9.10
C MET A 281 1.72 1.25 -8.17
N LEU A 282 0.53 1.10 -8.74
CA LEU A 282 -0.72 0.80 -8.04
C LEU A 282 -1.27 -0.54 -8.49
N SER A 283 -1.95 -1.23 -7.59
CA SER A 283 -2.69 -2.46 -7.92
C SER A 283 -3.98 -2.10 -8.66
N LYS A 284 -4.31 -2.86 -9.69
CA LYS A 284 -5.60 -2.80 -10.37
C LYS A 284 -6.68 -3.45 -9.50
N TYR A 285 -7.94 -3.06 -9.71
CA TYR A 285 -9.14 -3.59 -9.03
C TYR A 285 -9.24 -3.34 -7.50
N GLY A 286 -8.16 -2.88 -6.87
CA GLY A 286 -8.08 -2.55 -5.46
C GLY A 286 -6.63 -2.65 -4.99
N GLY A 287 -6.27 -1.87 -3.97
CA GLY A 287 -4.95 -1.84 -3.39
C GLY A 287 -4.76 -2.93 -2.33
N PRO A 288 -4.71 -2.59 -1.04
CA PRO A 288 -4.42 -3.59 0.01
C PRO A 288 -5.43 -4.73 0.13
N GLY A 289 -6.69 -4.54 -0.25
CA GLY A 289 -7.72 -5.58 -0.13
C GLY A 289 -7.49 -6.74 -1.09
N GLU A 290 -7.07 -6.46 -2.33
CA GLU A 290 -6.70 -7.47 -3.31
C GLU A 290 -5.39 -8.18 -2.91
N ILE A 291 -4.39 -7.44 -2.42
CA ILE A 291 -3.15 -8.02 -1.92
C ILE A 291 -3.42 -8.96 -0.72
N SER A 292 -4.31 -8.56 0.18
CA SER A 292 -4.71 -9.40 1.33
C SER A 292 -5.34 -10.71 0.87
N GLN A 293 -6.24 -10.66 -0.13
CA GLN A 293 -6.85 -11.84 -0.72
C GLN A 293 -5.83 -12.75 -1.41
N ALA A 294 -4.86 -12.17 -2.12
CA ALA A 294 -3.79 -12.91 -2.77
C ALA A 294 -2.94 -13.71 -1.75
N PHE A 295 -2.60 -13.10 -0.61
CA PHE A 295 -1.91 -13.81 0.48
C PHE A 295 -2.83 -14.81 1.18
N CYS A 296 -4.12 -14.51 1.38
CA CYS A 296 -5.07 -15.51 1.91
C CYS A 296 -5.16 -16.74 1.00
N ARG A 297 -5.14 -16.54 -0.33
CA ARG A 297 -5.08 -17.63 -1.30
C ARG A 297 -3.78 -18.42 -1.17
N SER A 298 -2.64 -17.74 -1.06
CA SER A 298 -1.34 -18.38 -0.85
C SER A 298 -1.33 -19.24 0.42
N ALA A 299 -1.85 -18.71 1.53
CA ALA A 299 -1.98 -19.42 2.80
C ALA A 299 -2.93 -20.63 2.70
N ALA A 300 -4.05 -20.51 1.98
CA ALA A 300 -5.00 -21.60 1.76
C ALA A 300 -4.36 -22.75 0.95
N VAL A 301 -3.57 -22.43 -0.09
CA VAL A 301 -2.79 -23.41 -0.84
C VAL A 301 -1.79 -24.13 0.05
N ALA A 302 -1.23 -23.44 1.05
CA ALA A 302 -0.35 -24.02 2.06
C ALA A 302 -1.09 -24.77 3.20
N GLY A 303 -2.42 -24.86 3.16
CA GLY A 303 -3.22 -25.66 4.10
C GLY A 303 -3.92 -24.86 5.21
N THR A 304 -3.98 -23.53 5.12
CA THR A 304 -4.76 -22.69 6.05
C THR A 304 -6.26 -22.90 5.88
N THR A 305 -6.98 -23.06 6.99
CA THR A 305 -8.45 -23.15 7.00
C THR A 305 -9.07 -21.78 7.24
N TYR A 306 -10.02 -21.38 6.39
CA TYR A 306 -10.67 -20.07 6.43
C TYR A 306 -12.11 -20.13 6.93
N LYS A 307 -12.51 -19.17 7.78
CA LYS A 307 -13.91 -18.95 8.18
C LYS A 307 -14.28 -17.48 8.22
N LEU A 308 -14.93 -17.00 7.16
CA LEU A 308 -15.58 -15.67 7.17
C LEU A 308 -16.89 -15.70 7.95
N ASN A 309 -17.43 -14.52 8.26
CA ASN A 309 -18.65 -14.31 9.02
C ASN A 309 -18.66 -15.10 10.34
N THR A 310 -17.49 -15.21 10.98
CA THR A 310 -17.25 -16.03 12.17
C THR A 310 -16.42 -15.24 13.17
N SER A 311 -16.89 -15.15 14.42
CA SER A 311 -16.21 -14.43 15.49
C SER A 311 -15.86 -15.36 16.64
N LEU A 312 -14.75 -15.08 17.34
CA LEU A 312 -14.43 -15.71 18.61
C LEU A 312 -15.40 -15.23 19.69
N THR A 313 -16.08 -16.15 20.37
CA THR A 313 -17.06 -15.85 21.42
C THR A 313 -16.51 -16.08 22.81
N ASP A 314 -15.65 -17.09 22.97
CA ASP A 314 -15.03 -17.49 24.23
C ASP A 314 -13.70 -18.20 23.97
N TYR A 315 -12.76 -18.09 24.91
CA TYR A 315 -11.49 -18.80 24.87
C TYR A 315 -11.07 -19.17 26.30
N ASP A 316 -10.90 -20.46 26.54
CA ASP A 316 -10.40 -20.96 27.82
C ASP A 316 -8.86 -21.08 27.75
N PRO A 317 -8.10 -20.25 28.49
CA PRO A 317 -6.64 -20.27 28.44
C PRO A 317 -6.02 -21.53 29.06
N GLN A 318 -6.74 -22.27 29.91
CA GLN A 318 -6.22 -23.50 30.52
C GLN A 318 -6.35 -24.68 29.57
N THR A 319 -7.53 -24.87 28.97
CA THR A 319 -7.77 -25.96 28.00
C THR A 319 -7.33 -25.60 26.57
N LYS A 320 -7.05 -24.31 26.33
CA LYS A 320 -6.77 -23.69 25.03
C LYS A 320 -7.88 -23.90 23.99
N VAL A 321 -9.13 -24.06 24.43
CA VAL A 321 -10.27 -24.26 23.53
C VAL A 321 -10.92 -22.92 23.18
N ALA A 322 -10.98 -22.62 21.89
CA ALA A 322 -11.67 -21.47 21.31
C ALA A 322 -13.09 -21.87 20.86
N ARG A 323 -14.10 -21.06 21.19
CA ARG A 323 -15.50 -21.25 20.76
C ARG A 323 -15.94 -20.14 19.83
N PHE A 324 -16.61 -20.49 18.73
CA PHE A 324 -16.95 -19.54 17.67
C PHE A 324 -18.45 -19.29 17.56
N SER A 325 -18.81 -18.18 16.90
CA SER A 325 -20.20 -17.73 16.71
C SER A 325 -21.07 -18.68 15.89
N ASP A 326 -20.47 -19.59 15.15
CA ASP A 326 -21.17 -20.63 14.38
C ASP A 326 -21.40 -21.92 15.17
N GLY A 327 -21.02 -21.94 16.45
CA GLY A 327 -21.19 -23.09 17.36
C GLY A 327 -20.04 -24.10 17.34
N SER A 328 -19.05 -23.93 16.47
CA SER A 328 -17.86 -24.78 16.44
C SER A 328 -16.92 -24.48 17.61
N SER A 329 -16.04 -25.43 17.92
CA SER A 329 -14.98 -25.29 18.92
C SER A 329 -13.70 -25.94 18.43
N VAL A 330 -12.56 -25.28 18.62
CA VAL A 330 -11.25 -25.73 18.12
C VAL A 330 -10.21 -25.52 19.21
N LYS A 331 -9.36 -26.52 19.44
CA LYS A 331 -8.21 -26.39 20.35
C LYS A 331 -7.07 -25.65 19.66
N ILE A 332 -6.52 -24.62 20.30
CA ILE A 332 -5.43 -23.81 19.78
C ILE A 332 -4.13 -24.20 20.50
N ASN A 333 -3.15 -24.74 19.80
CA ASN A 333 -1.95 -25.28 20.47
C ASN A 333 -1.00 -24.16 20.93
N GLU A 334 -0.80 -23.11 20.13
CA GLU A 334 0.27 -22.13 20.35
C GLU A 334 -0.25 -20.72 20.60
N LYS A 335 -0.69 -20.00 19.56
CA LYS A 335 -0.91 -18.53 19.62
C LYS A 335 -2.25 -18.11 19.02
N LEU A 336 -2.79 -17.02 19.58
CA LEU A 336 -3.93 -16.26 19.05
C LEU A 336 -3.40 -14.91 18.57
N ILE A 337 -3.68 -14.57 17.32
CA ILE A 337 -3.26 -13.31 16.70
C ILE A 337 -4.51 -12.54 16.32
N ILE A 338 -4.66 -11.31 16.81
CA ILE A 338 -5.93 -10.60 16.80
C ILE A 338 -5.75 -9.20 16.20
N SER A 339 -6.39 -8.96 15.06
CA SER A 339 -6.55 -7.62 14.51
C SER A 339 -7.38 -6.72 15.46
N PRO A 340 -7.01 -5.44 15.63
CA PRO A 340 -7.72 -4.51 16.52
C PRO A 340 -9.23 -4.37 16.27
N THR A 341 -9.68 -4.57 15.03
CA THR A 341 -11.11 -4.52 14.64
C THR A 341 -11.87 -5.80 15.02
N GLN A 342 -11.17 -6.92 15.25
CA GLN A 342 -11.71 -8.27 15.45
C GLN A 342 -11.69 -8.73 16.90
N ILE A 343 -11.19 -7.89 17.81
CA ILE A 343 -11.04 -8.23 19.23
C ILE A 343 -12.39 -8.65 19.83
N PRO A 344 -12.50 -9.81 20.47
CA PRO A 344 -13.75 -10.25 21.09
C PRO A 344 -14.11 -9.42 22.34
N ARG A 345 -15.38 -9.44 22.74
CA ARG A 345 -15.88 -8.61 23.86
C ARG A 345 -15.12 -8.85 25.17
N PHE A 346 -14.78 -10.09 25.48
CA PHE A 346 -14.11 -10.46 26.72
C PHE A 346 -12.63 -10.00 26.78
N LEU A 347 -11.99 -9.68 25.65
CA LEU A 347 -10.62 -9.14 25.59
C LEU A 347 -10.56 -7.62 25.44
N GLN A 348 -11.71 -6.93 25.38
CA GLN A 348 -11.76 -5.47 25.21
C GLN A 348 -10.96 -4.73 26.27
N LYS A 349 -11.20 -5.07 27.54
CA LYS A 349 -10.55 -4.41 28.67
C LYS A 349 -9.05 -4.67 28.68
N SER A 350 -8.64 -5.92 28.46
CA SER A 350 -7.22 -6.30 28.40
C SER A 350 -6.49 -5.58 27.26
N TYR A 351 -7.12 -5.44 26.10
CA TYR A 351 -6.56 -4.66 24.99
C TYR A 351 -6.41 -3.17 25.35
N GLN A 352 -7.40 -2.58 26.02
CA GLN A 352 -7.32 -1.19 26.48
C GLN A 352 -6.19 -0.99 27.49
N GLU A 353 -6.04 -1.90 28.46
CA GLU A 353 -4.98 -1.84 29.48
C GLU A 353 -3.59 -1.89 28.87
N ILE A 354 -3.33 -2.78 27.89
CA ILE A 354 -2.01 -2.84 27.25
C ILE A 354 -1.75 -1.70 26.27
N SER A 355 -2.77 -0.96 25.87
CA SER A 355 -2.63 0.12 24.88
C SER A 355 -2.78 1.53 25.47
N GLU A 356 -3.06 1.65 26.76
CA GLU A 356 -3.37 2.92 27.45
C GLU A 356 -2.24 3.95 27.34
N ASP A 357 -1.00 3.50 27.44
CA ASP A 357 0.22 4.32 27.44
C ASP A 357 0.91 4.38 26.07
N LEU A 358 0.29 3.80 25.03
CA LEU A 358 0.76 3.94 23.65
C LEU A 358 0.21 5.23 23.01
N PRO A 359 1.05 5.98 22.26
CA PRO A 359 0.57 7.15 21.54
C PRO A 359 -0.42 6.75 20.45
N LEU A 360 -1.61 7.34 20.49
CA LEU A 360 -2.67 7.09 19.52
C LEU A 360 -2.69 8.18 18.45
N TYR A 361 -2.43 7.79 17.22
CA TYR A 361 -2.44 8.67 16.06
C TYR A 361 -3.77 8.56 15.32
N SER A 362 -4.17 9.66 14.68
CA SER A 362 -5.41 9.73 13.89
C SER A 362 -5.09 10.09 12.46
N VAL A 363 -5.74 9.39 11.53
CA VAL A 363 -5.67 9.61 10.09
C VAL A 363 -7.06 9.98 9.64
N ARG A 364 -7.23 11.20 9.13
CA ARG A 364 -8.50 11.61 8.50
C ARG A 364 -8.44 11.19 7.05
N ARG A 365 -9.48 10.50 6.59
CA ARG A 365 -9.62 10.08 5.18
C ARG A 365 -10.89 10.67 4.59
N LEU A 366 -10.81 11.05 3.32
CA LEU A 366 -11.94 11.41 2.47
C LEU A 366 -11.80 10.64 1.17
N VAL A 367 -12.84 9.95 0.75
CA VAL A 367 -12.94 9.29 -0.55
C VAL A 367 -14.01 10.01 -1.34
N ALA A 368 -13.70 10.48 -2.54
CA ALA A 368 -14.65 11.09 -3.45
C ALA A 368 -14.67 10.36 -4.78
N ILE A 369 -15.83 9.90 -5.21
CA ILE A 369 -16.05 9.29 -6.52
C ILE A 369 -16.70 10.35 -7.41
N VAL A 370 -16.04 10.69 -8.50
CA VAL A 370 -16.43 11.78 -9.39
C VAL A 370 -16.76 11.21 -10.77
N LYS A 371 -17.80 11.73 -11.43
CA LYS A 371 -18.14 11.37 -12.82
C LYS A 371 -17.29 12.13 -13.83
N LYS A 372 -15.98 12.01 -13.68
CA LYS A 372 -14.99 12.55 -14.60
C LYS A 372 -13.76 11.65 -14.57
N ASP A 373 -13.16 11.43 -15.74
CA ASP A 373 -12.04 10.52 -15.89
C ASP A 373 -10.72 11.08 -15.35
N CYS A 374 -10.60 12.42 -15.28
CA CYS A 374 -9.41 13.12 -14.79
C CYS A 374 -8.13 12.85 -15.59
N LYS A 375 -8.23 12.57 -16.90
CA LYS A 375 -7.09 12.36 -17.80
C LYS A 375 -6.14 13.55 -17.87
N GLU A 376 -6.64 14.76 -17.60
CA GLU A 376 -5.88 16.00 -17.58
C GLU A 376 -4.69 15.93 -16.60
N TRP A 377 -4.81 15.12 -15.54
CA TRP A 377 -3.79 14.87 -14.52
C TRP A 377 -2.98 13.60 -14.75
N MET A 378 -3.20 12.87 -15.84
CA MET A 378 -2.55 11.58 -16.11
C MET A 378 -1.74 11.66 -17.40
N SER A 379 -0.69 10.85 -17.53
CA SER A 379 0.03 10.73 -18.80
C SER A 379 -0.75 9.80 -19.75
N GLU A 380 -0.36 9.78 -21.04
CA GLU A 380 -1.01 8.89 -22.01
C GLU A 380 -0.91 7.43 -21.57
N ASN A 381 -2.05 6.72 -21.61
CA ASN A 381 -2.21 5.31 -21.18
C ASN A 381 -2.05 5.05 -19.68
N GLU A 382 -2.07 6.09 -18.85
CA GLU A 382 -2.11 5.96 -17.40
C GLU A 382 -3.53 6.05 -16.86
N THR A 383 -3.72 5.50 -15.67
CA THR A 383 -5.03 5.46 -15.00
C THR A 383 -5.02 6.13 -13.65
N SER A 384 -3.87 6.64 -13.21
CA SER A 384 -3.69 7.05 -11.84
C SER A 384 -2.72 8.23 -11.74
N ALA A 385 -2.87 9.00 -10.67
CA ALA A 385 -2.00 10.12 -10.33
C ALA A 385 -1.92 10.29 -8.81
N ILE A 386 -0.86 10.93 -8.31
CA ILE A 386 -0.78 11.34 -6.90
C ILE A 386 -0.71 12.84 -6.85
N VAL A 387 -1.44 13.45 -5.92
CA VAL A 387 -1.38 14.87 -5.62
C VAL A 387 -0.94 15.07 -4.18
N VAL A 388 -0.03 16.01 -3.94
CA VAL A 388 0.37 16.42 -2.59
C VAL A 388 0.12 17.91 -2.40
N PHE A 389 -0.53 18.24 -1.28
CA PHE A 389 -0.65 19.59 -0.74
C PHE A 389 0.35 19.74 0.40
N PRO A 390 1.47 20.46 0.20
CA PRO A 390 2.45 20.73 1.25
C PRO A 390 1.85 21.46 2.46
N PRO A 391 2.53 21.47 3.61
CA PRO A 391 2.17 22.36 4.71
C PRO A 391 2.05 23.82 4.25
N ASN A 392 1.08 24.54 4.81
CA ASN A 392 0.77 25.94 4.50
C ASN A 392 0.34 26.23 3.05
N SER A 393 0.10 25.19 2.23
CA SER A 393 -0.35 25.38 0.83
C SER A 393 -1.86 25.57 0.70
N LEU A 394 -2.66 25.11 1.67
CA LEU A 394 -4.10 25.31 1.67
C LEU A 394 -4.50 26.61 2.38
N PRO A 395 -5.61 27.28 1.97
CA PRO A 395 -6.13 28.48 2.64
C PRO A 395 -6.41 28.29 4.14
N THR A 396 -6.61 27.06 4.56
CA THR A 396 -6.82 26.70 5.95
C THR A 396 -5.54 26.82 6.79
N GLY A 397 -4.35 26.88 6.19
CA GLY A 397 -3.06 26.80 6.87
C GLY A 397 -2.82 25.41 7.45
N ASN A 398 -2.90 24.37 6.61
CA ASN A 398 -2.65 22.98 7.01
C ASN A 398 -1.21 22.82 7.54
N LYS A 399 -1.00 22.13 8.66
CA LYS A 399 0.35 21.89 9.20
C LYS A 399 0.93 20.57 8.71
N SER A 400 0.06 19.60 8.47
CA SER A 400 0.40 18.33 7.83
C SER A 400 0.01 18.36 6.35
N THR A 401 0.70 17.57 5.53
CA THR A 401 0.34 17.41 4.13
C THR A 401 -1.06 16.82 3.98
N VAL A 402 -1.76 17.20 2.90
CA VAL A 402 -2.86 16.39 2.36
C VAL A 402 -2.31 15.63 1.16
N GLN A 403 -2.41 14.30 1.19
CA GLN A 403 -1.99 13.44 0.09
C GLN A 403 -3.22 12.84 -0.56
N VAL A 404 -3.23 12.76 -1.89
CA VAL A 404 -4.36 12.26 -2.67
C VAL A 404 -3.89 11.24 -3.69
N ILE A 405 -4.46 10.04 -3.66
CA ILE A 405 -4.32 9.05 -4.72
C ILE A 405 -5.54 9.16 -5.63
N ILE A 406 -5.33 9.28 -6.93
CA ILE A 406 -6.37 9.38 -7.95
C ILE A 406 -6.29 8.13 -8.81
N GLN A 407 -7.42 7.46 -9.03
CA GLN A 407 -7.54 6.29 -9.91
C GLN A 407 -8.80 6.42 -10.77
N ASN A 408 -8.66 6.39 -12.09
CA ASN A 408 -9.77 6.41 -13.03
C ASN A 408 -10.26 5.00 -13.39
N GLY A 409 -11.28 4.92 -14.25
CA GLY A 409 -11.90 3.67 -14.65
C GLY A 409 -10.96 2.62 -15.25
N GLY A 410 -9.89 3.03 -15.93
CA GLY A 410 -8.95 2.09 -16.54
C GLY A 410 -8.15 1.25 -15.53
N SER A 411 -8.08 1.68 -14.26
CA SER A 411 -7.51 0.89 -13.17
C SER A 411 -8.41 -0.26 -12.70
N GLY A 412 -9.67 -0.28 -13.14
CA GLY A 412 -10.68 -1.27 -12.78
C GLY A 412 -11.35 -1.05 -11.42
N VAL A 413 -11.04 0.04 -10.71
CA VAL A 413 -11.65 0.36 -9.39
C VAL A 413 -13.01 1.05 -9.49
N CYS A 414 -13.35 1.61 -10.66
CA CYS A 414 -14.63 2.26 -10.94
C CYS A 414 -14.96 2.17 -12.45
N PRO A 415 -16.17 2.55 -12.90
CA PRO A 415 -16.50 2.59 -14.33
C PRO A 415 -15.67 3.62 -15.12
N GLU A 416 -15.48 3.35 -16.42
CA GLU A 416 -14.89 4.29 -17.39
C GLU A 416 -15.58 5.66 -17.38
N GLY A 417 -14.80 6.73 -17.54
CA GLY A 417 -15.31 8.11 -17.45
C GLY A 417 -15.50 8.63 -16.02
N GLN A 418 -15.10 7.85 -15.01
CA GLN A 418 -15.15 8.22 -13.60
C GLN A 418 -13.77 8.06 -12.96
N ALA A 419 -13.61 8.65 -11.77
CA ALA A 419 -12.41 8.49 -10.96
C ALA A 419 -12.74 8.47 -9.47
N ILE A 420 -11.90 7.78 -8.70
CA ILE A 420 -11.90 7.80 -7.24
C ILE A 420 -10.69 8.61 -6.77
N TRP A 421 -10.95 9.57 -5.89
CA TRP A 421 -9.95 10.41 -5.23
C TRP A 421 -9.88 10.05 -3.75
N TYR A 422 -8.74 9.55 -3.32
CA TYR A 422 -8.48 9.11 -1.95
C TYR A 422 -7.59 10.11 -1.24
N PHE A 423 -8.18 10.96 -0.42
CA PHE A 423 -7.49 11.95 0.38
C PHE A 423 -7.13 11.38 1.75
N GLN A 424 -5.95 11.73 2.25
CA GLN A 424 -5.53 11.46 3.62
C GLN A 424 -4.71 12.61 4.22
N THR A 425 -4.86 12.80 5.53
CA THR A 425 -3.96 13.66 6.31
C THR A 425 -3.82 13.13 7.74
N VAL A 426 -2.67 13.43 8.36
CA VAL A 426 -2.36 13.14 9.76
C VAL A 426 -2.50 14.36 10.66
N GLU A 427 -3.19 15.41 10.16
CA GLU A 427 -3.41 16.63 10.91
C GLU A 427 -4.16 16.38 12.22
N SER A 428 -3.70 17.03 13.28
CA SER A 428 -4.25 16.86 14.63
C SER A 428 -5.50 17.73 14.82
N GLY A 429 -6.49 17.19 15.54
CA GLY A 429 -7.74 17.89 15.86
C GLY A 429 -8.78 17.74 14.74
N GLY A 430 -9.76 16.86 14.96
CA GLY A 430 -10.66 16.35 13.92
C GLY A 430 -11.38 17.41 13.07
N GLY A 431 -11.70 18.58 13.65
CA GLY A 431 -12.29 19.69 12.90
C GLY A 431 -11.34 20.30 11.86
N LYS A 432 -10.07 20.49 12.22
CA LYS A 432 -9.03 21.06 11.36
C LYS A 432 -8.66 20.08 10.24
N ALA A 433 -8.45 18.80 10.56
CA ALA A 433 -8.20 17.77 9.56
C ALA A 433 -9.32 17.67 8.53
N LYS A 434 -10.59 17.75 8.96
CA LYS A 434 -11.75 17.78 8.04
C LYS A 434 -11.71 19.01 7.12
N GLN A 435 -11.48 20.20 7.69
CA GLN A 435 -11.37 21.45 6.91
C GLN A 435 -10.26 21.37 5.86
N ASP A 436 -9.11 20.78 6.20
CA ASP A 436 -7.99 20.62 5.27
C ASP A 436 -8.35 19.68 4.11
N LEU A 437 -9.03 18.56 4.38
CA LEU A 437 -9.50 17.67 3.31
C LEU A 437 -10.59 18.30 2.44
N ASP A 438 -11.54 19.01 3.04
CA ASP A 438 -12.60 19.72 2.31
C ASP A 438 -11.99 20.82 1.42
N SER A 439 -11.01 21.58 1.94
CA SER A 439 -10.31 22.61 1.17
C SER A 439 -9.47 22.02 0.03
N ALA A 440 -8.78 20.91 0.25
CA ALA A 440 -8.06 20.19 -0.80
C ALA A 440 -9.01 19.69 -1.89
N PHE A 441 -10.18 19.15 -1.51
CA PHE A 441 -11.22 18.74 -2.45
C PHE A 441 -11.70 19.91 -3.32
N GLU A 442 -11.99 21.07 -2.71
CA GLU A 442 -12.43 22.27 -3.44
C GLU A 442 -11.37 22.77 -4.44
N LYS A 443 -10.08 22.73 -4.05
CA LYS A 443 -8.97 23.09 -4.94
C LYS A 443 -8.84 22.11 -6.11
N MET A 444 -8.98 20.81 -5.86
CA MET A 444 -8.99 19.79 -6.91
C MET A 444 -10.19 19.94 -7.85
N GLU A 445 -11.39 20.16 -7.31
CA GLU A 445 -12.60 20.41 -8.09
C GLU A 445 -12.44 21.63 -9.00
N ALA A 446 -11.96 22.75 -8.46
CA ALA A 446 -11.73 23.97 -9.24
C ALA A 446 -10.70 23.76 -10.36
N SER A 447 -9.58 23.09 -10.06
CA SER A 447 -8.53 22.82 -11.06
C SER A 447 -9.02 21.88 -12.15
N ILE A 448 -9.71 20.78 -11.84
CA ILE A 448 -10.14 19.84 -12.88
C ILE A 448 -11.21 20.46 -13.79
N LEU A 449 -12.14 21.25 -13.23
CA LEU A 449 -13.14 21.93 -14.03
C LEU A 449 -12.53 22.99 -14.94
N ARG A 450 -11.47 23.65 -14.47
CA ARG A 450 -10.69 24.61 -15.25
C ARG A 450 -9.92 23.93 -16.39
N GLU A 451 -9.11 22.93 -16.07
CA GLU A 451 -8.22 22.22 -17.01
C GLU A 451 -8.98 21.43 -18.09
N SER A 452 -10.23 21.08 -17.80
CA SER A 452 -11.10 20.39 -18.76
C SER A 452 -12.05 21.29 -19.54
N SER A 453 -12.03 22.60 -19.29
CA SER A 453 -12.88 23.55 -20.01
C SER A 453 -12.34 23.79 -21.43
N ALA A 454 -13.22 23.72 -22.43
CA ALA A 454 -12.87 24.01 -23.82
C ALA A 454 -12.52 25.50 -24.06
N ASP A 455 -12.93 26.38 -23.14
CA ASP A 455 -12.70 27.82 -23.20
C ASP A 455 -11.31 28.23 -22.64
N ILE A 456 -10.45 27.27 -22.25
CA ILE A 456 -9.12 27.59 -21.67
C ILE A 456 -8.24 28.34 -22.68
N ASP A 457 -8.34 28.00 -23.96
CA ASP A 457 -7.57 28.63 -25.03
C ASP A 457 -7.96 30.11 -25.23
N ASP A 458 -9.18 30.51 -24.81
CA ASP A 458 -9.66 31.89 -24.88
C ASP A 458 -9.18 32.76 -23.70
N VAL A 459 -8.62 32.15 -22.65
CA VAL A 459 -8.15 32.84 -21.42
C VAL A 459 -6.62 32.98 -21.39
N LEU A 460 -5.91 32.19 -22.19
CA LEU A 460 -4.44 32.18 -22.23
C LEU A 460 -3.90 33.12 -23.31
N ASP A 461 -2.96 34.00 -22.93
CA ASP A 461 -2.32 34.92 -23.87
C ASP A 461 -1.20 34.22 -24.67
N GLU A 462 -0.85 34.70 -25.88
CA GLU A 462 0.28 34.17 -26.67
C GLU A 462 1.61 34.18 -25.89
N ASN A 463 1.73 35.06 -24.89
CA ASN A 463 2.90 35.18 -24.01
C ASN A 463 2.95 34.10 -22.91
N ASP A 464 1.95 33.23 -22.82
CA ASP A 464 1.90 32.11 -21.87
C ASP A 464 2.44 30.81 -22.48
N PHE A 465 2.84 30.78 -23.77
CA PHE A 465 3.37 29.60 -24.48
C PHE A 465 4.78 29.80 -25.09
N THR A 466 5.70 28.85 -24.91
CA THR A 466 6.98 28.71 -25.63
C THR A 466 6.96 27.51 -26.56
N LEU A 467 7.64 27.58 -27.70
CA LEU A 467 7.74 26.43 -28.62
C LEU A 467 8.79 25.43 -28.11
N SER A 468 8.41 24.15 -28.00
CA SER A 468 9.31 23.04 -27.78
C SER A 468 10.30 22.90 -28.96
N ALA A 469 11.38 22.14 -28.78
CA ALA A 469 12.33 21.83 -29.85
C ALA A 469 11.67 21.13 -31.07
N LYS A 470 10.45 20.60 -30.92
CA LYS A 470 9.64 19.99 -31.99
C LYS A 470 8.55 20.94 -32.55
N GLY A 471 8.53 22.21 -32.13
CA GLY A 471 7.55 23.21 -32.60
C GLY A 471 6.18 23.12 -31.94
N THR A 472 6.05 22.44 -30.80
CA THR A 472 4.79 22.33 -30.04
C THR A 472 4.72 23.44 -28.99
N PRO A 473 3.62 24.20 -28.86
CA PRO A 473 3.45 25.16 -27.76
C PRO A 473 3.50 24.46 -26.40
N VAL A 474 4.27 24.99 -25.46
CA VAL A 474 4.47 24.51 -24.08
C VAL A 474 4.23 25.71 -23.15
N VAL A 475 3.40 25.56 -22.13
CA VAL A 475 3.07 26.67 -21.22
C VAL A 475 4.31 27.10 -20.42
N ILE A 476 4.63 28.40 -20.43
CA ILE A 476 5.92 28.96 -20.00
C ILE A 476 6.11 28.94 -18.49
N ASN A 477 5.03 29.06 -17.70
CA ASN A 477 5.16 29.26 -16.27
C ASN A 477 3.85 29.00 -15.51
N SER A 478 3.85 28.05 -14.57
CA SER A 478 2.70 27.78 -13.67
C SER A 478 2.29 29.02 -12.85
N PHE A 479 3.25 29.92 -12.57
CA PHE A 479 3.02 31.18 -11.87
C PHE A 479 2.10 32.15 -12.64
N LYS A 480 2.33 32.31 -13.95
CA LYS A 480 1.49 33.15 -14.81
C LYS A 480 0.16 32.48 -15.14
N LEU A 481 0.16 31.17 -15.34
CA LEU A 481 -1.05 30.39 -15.55
C LEU A 481 -2.01 30.51 -14.36
N GLY A 482 -1.48 30.46 -13.14
CA GLY A 482 -2.25 30.70 -11.91
C GLY A 482 -2.86 32.11 -11.84
N GLU A 483 -2.08 33.15 -12.16
CA GLU A 483 -2.57 34.54 -12.19
C GLU A 483 -3.62 34.80 -13.27
N SER A 484 -3.39 34.36 -14.52
CA SER A 484 -4.32 34.54 -15.64
C SER A 484 -5.66 33.81 -15.41
N LEU A 485 -5.64 32.73 -14.63
CA LEU A 485 -6.82 31.89 -14.37
C LEU A 485 -7.51 32.16 -13.02
N GLN A 486 -7.03 33.12 -12.20
CA GLN A 486 -7.65 33.44 -10.89
C GLN A 486 -9.12 33.85 -11.00
N ASN A 487 -9.55 34.37 -12.16
CA ASN A 487 -10.92 34.82 -12.39
C ASN A 487 -11.80 33.77 -13.11
N PHE A 488 -11.32 32.55 -13.32
CA PHE A 488 -12.10 31.49 -13.95
C PHE A 488 -13.26 31.04 -13.05
N VAL A 489 -14.49 31.16 -13.55
CA VAL A 489 -15.69 30.66 -12.89
C VAL A 489 -16.24 29.49 -13.71
N PRO A 490 -16.18 28.25 -13.20
CA PRO A 490 -16.72 27.09 -13.90
C PRO A 490 -18.22 27.25 -14.20
N LYS A 491 -18.63 26.98 -15.44
CA LYS A 491 -20.05 26.97 -15.84
C LYS A 491 -20.78 25.71 -15.34
N GLU A 492 -20.03 24.64 -15.13
CA GLU A 492 -20.53 23.33 -14.69
C GLU A 492 -19.96 22.97 -13.31
N LYS A 493 -20.67 22.10 -12.58
CA LYS A 493 -20.21 21.54 -11.31
C LYS A 493 -19.73 20.11 -11.51
N LEU A 494 -18.76 19.68 -10.72
CA LEU A 494 -18.30 18.30 -10.77
C LEU A 494 -19.37 17.37 -10.22
N GLU A 495 -19.86 16.45 -11.06
CA GLU A 495 -20.81 15.44 -10.62
C GLU A 495 -20.15 14.43 -9.68
N ILE A 496 -20.75 14.22 -8.51
CA ILE A 496 -20.29 13.28 -7.49
C ILE A 496 -21.18 12.04 -7.52
N VAL A 497 -20.58 10.86 -7.48
CA VAL A 497 -21.30 9.59 -7.26
C VAL A 497 -21.44 9.33 -5.78
N CYS A 498 -20.35 9.50 -5.03
CA CYS A 498 -20.29 9.20 -3.60
C CYS A 498 -19.15 9.96 -2.94
N LYS A 499 -19.34 10.42 -1.70
CA LYS A 499 -18.28 10.89 -0.80
C LYS A 499 -18.34 10.15 0.52
N LEU A 500 -17.20 9.68 1.02
CA LEU A 500 -17.06 9.07 2.33
C LEU A 500 -15.95 9.77 3.11
N GLY A 501 -16.26 10.36 4.27
CA GLY A 501 -15.27 10.84 5.23
C GLY A 501 -15.24 9.95 6.48
N TYR A 502 -14.07 9.69 7.06
CA TYR A 502 -13.92 8.93 8.32
C TYR A 502 -12.57 9.19 8.99
N VAL A 503 -12.46 8.84 10.27
CA VAL A 503 -11.21 8.81 11.03
C VAL A 503 -10.78 7.37 11.24
N GLN A 504 -9.52 7.07 10.95
CA GLN A 504 -8.83 5.85 11.35
C GLN A 504 -7.87 6.17 12.49
N LYS A 505 -7.84 5.34 13.53
CA LYS A 505 -6.93 5.45 14.67
C LYS A 505 -5.92 4.32 14.64
N THR A 506 -4.65 4.63 14.83
CA THR A 506 -3.57 3.63 14.83
C THR A 506 -2.52 3.99 15.89
N PHE A 507 -1.87 2.97 16.42
CA PHE A 507 -0.69 3.15 17.28
C PHE A 507 0.59 3.30 16.46
N VAL A 508 0.56 3.07 15.14
CA VAL A 508 1.71 3.23 14.27
C VAL A 508 1.98 4.72 14.03
N ASN A 509 3.19 5.17 14.33
CA ASN A 509 3.61 6.56 14.14
C ASN A 509 3.63 6.88 12.63
N PRO A 510 3.15 8.05 12.18
CA PRO A 510 3.21 8.45 10.77
C PRO A 510 4.59 8.39 10.11
N ASP A 511 5.68 8.50 10.88
CA ASP A 511 7.06 8.35 10.39
C ASP A 511 7.59 6.91 10.43
N LEU A 512 6.76 5.95 10.84
CA LEU A 512 7.05 4.52 11.03
C LEU A 512 8.13 4.20 12.08
N SER A 513 8.56 5.17 12.88
CA SER A 513 9.65 5.00 13.87
C SER A 513 9.41 3.86 14.87
N ASN A 514 8.16 3.58 15.23
CA ASN A 514 7.81 2.48 16.12
C ASN A 514 7.56 1.12 15.43
N ILE A 515 7.70 1.07 14.11
CA ILE A 515 7.86 -0.18 13.34
C ILE A 515 9.34 -0.45 13.12
N VAL A 516 10.08 0.58 12.68
CA VAL A 516 11.52 0.49 12.41
C VAL A 516 12.32 0.17 13.67
N SER A 517 12.07 0.87 14.76
CA SER A 517 12.72 0.67 16.06
C SER A 517 11.66 0.28 17.10
N ALA A 518 10.95 -0.80 16.80
CA ALA A 518 9.88 -1.33 17.63
C ALA A 518 10.41 -1.90 18.96
N ASN A 519 9.67 -1.64 20.04
CA ASN A 519 9.86 -2.25 21.35
C ASN A 519 8.52 -2.31 22.11
N GLU A 520 8.51 -3.00 23.25
CA GLU A 520 7.29 -3.16 24.06
C GLU A 520 6.68 -1.83 24.52
N LYS A 521 7.46 -0.76 24.62
CA LYS A 521 6.97 0.54 25.09
C LYS A 521 6.26 1.33 23.99
N ASN A 522 6.53 1.06 22.71
CA ASN A 522 6.04 1.87 21.58
C ASN A 522 5.23 1.12 20.52
N ASN A 523 5.14 -0.21 20.60
CA ASN A 523 4.44 -1.04 19.61
C ASN A 523 3.58 -2.12 20.28
N VAL A 524 2.28 -2.15 19.97
CA VAL A 524 1.31 -3.08 20.58
C VAL A 524 1.60 -4.54 20.22
N ALA A 525 2.18 -4.79 19.03
CA ALA A 525 2.52 -6.13 18.56
C ALA A 525 3.60 -6.81 19.39
N LEU A 526 4.36 -6.05 20.19
CA LEU A 526 5.37 -6.56 21.11
C LEU A 526 4.88 -6.64 22.57
N ARG A 527 3.71 -6.10 22.89
CA ARG A 527 3.16 -6.17 24.25
C ARG A 527 2.56 -7.53 24.56
N THR A 528 2.56 -7.88 25.84
CA THR A 528 2.09 -9.18 26.33
C THR A 528 1.06 -8.95 27.43
N LEU A 529 -0.04 -9.72 27.40
CA LEU A 529 -1.04 -9.69 28.48
C LEU A 529 -0.46 -10.35 29.73
N TYR A 530 -0.68 -9.74 30.90
CA TYR A 530 -0.20 -10.25 32.19
C TYR A 530 -0.60 -11.71 32.45
N ASP A 531 -1.82 -12.08 32.07
CA ASP A 531 -2.39 -13.42 32.30
C ASP A 531 -2.32 -14.35 31.08
N SER A 532 -1.78 -13.91 29.93
CA SER A 532 -1.74 -14.73 28.72
C SER A 532 -0.66 -14.28 27.72
N GLU A 533 0.47 -14.98 27.71
CA GLU A 533 1.54 -14.77 26.72
C GLU A 533 1.22 -15.31 25.32
N ASN A 534 0.08 -15.96 25.15
CA ASN A 534 -0.32 -16.61 23.90
C ASN A 534 -1.18 -15.72 23.00
N ILE A 535 -1.56 -14.53 23.45
CA ILE A 535 -2.38 -13.59 22.68
C ILE A 535 -1.50 -12.44 22.21
N ILE A 536 -1.47 -12.23 20.90
CA ILE A 536 -0.75 -11.15 20.23
C ILE A 536 -1.78 -10.28 19.50
N PHE A 537 -1.69 -8.96 19.67
CA PHE A 537 -2.50 -8.01 18.92
C PHE A 537 -1.65 -7.40 17.81
N SER A 538 -2.13 -7.39 16.58
CA SER A 538 -1.46 -6.69 15.49
C SER A 538 -1.73 -5.19 15.52
N ASN A 539 -1.00 -4.44 14.71
CA ASN A 539 -1.23 -3.00 14.55
C ASN A 539 -2.40 -2.73 13.58
N MET A 540 -3.11 -1.63 13.80
CA MET A 540 -3.94 -1.03 12.75
C MET A 540 -3.04 -0.51 11.62
N PRO A 541 -3.52 -0.45 10.36
CA PRO A 541 -2.75 0.10 9.26
C PRO A 541 -2.19 1.50 9.56
N SER A 542 -0.98 1.77 9.08
CA SER A 542 -0.31 3.06 9.24
C SER A 542 -0.93 4.15 8.34
N SER A 543 -0.59 5.42 8.63
CA SER A 543 -0.89 6.53 7.73
C SER A 543 0.06 6.64 6.53
N GLU A 544 1.10 5.81 6.48
CA GLU A 544 2.04 5.80 5.35
C GLU A 544 1.26 5.58 4.05
N ILE A 545 1.55 6.41 3.05
CA ILE A 545 0.92 6.29 1.73
C ILE A 545 1.48 5.09 0.97
N SER A 546 2.72 4.69 1.23
CA SER A 546 3.30 3.47 0.69
C SER A 546 2.98 2.21 1.52
N TYR A 547 3.43 1.06 1.02
CA TYR A 547 3.45 -0.20 1.76
C TYR A 547 4.65 -0.37 2.70
N ASP A 548 5.49 0.66 2.89
CA ASP A 548 6.64 0.58 3.80
C ASP A 548 6.20 0.28 5.24
N GLY A 549 7.01 -0.50 5.96
CA GLY A 549 6.77 -0.93 7.33
C GLY A 549 5.92 -2.22 7.47
N ILE A 550 5.11 -2.58 6.47
CA ILE A 550 4.19 -3.74 6.59
C ILE A 550 4.94 -5.06 6.75
N VAL A 551 5.98 -5.30 5.94
CA VAL A 551 6.79 -6.52 6.04
C VAL A 551 7.53 -6.57 7.37
N GLY A 552 8.04 -5.44 7.86
CA GLY A 552 8.66 -5.34 9.18
C GLY A 552 7.68 -5.71 10.30
N ASP A 553 6.46 -5.18 10.27
CA ASP A 553 5.43 -5.50 11.25
C ASP A 553 5.05 -7.00 11.23
N CYS A 554 4.94 -7.59 10.03
CA CYS A 554 4.73 -9.04 9.87
C CYS A 554 5.86 -9.85 10.49
N LYS A 555 7.12 -9.48 10.24
CA LYS A 555 8.31 -10.16 10.80
C LYS A 555 8.37 -10.06 12.32
N LEU A 556 7.99 -8.92 12.90
CA LEU A 556 7.89 -8.77 14.35
C LEU A 556 6.92 -9.79 14.96
N ILE A 557 5.71 -9.89 14.41
CA ILE A 557 4.70 -10.84 14.89
C ILE A 557 5.16 -12.28 14.63
N TYR A 558 5.72 -12.55 13.45
CA TYR A 558 6.24 -13.86 13.07
C TYR A 558 7.30 -14.35 14.09
N SER A 559 8.32 -13.53 14.39
CA SER A 559 9.34 -13.83 15.40
C SER A 559 8.78 -14.12 16.79
N ARG A 560 7.64 -13.51 17.17
CA ARG A 560 6.97 -13.84 18.43
C ARG A 560 6.30 -15.21 18.45
N VAL A 561 5.93 -15.72 17.28
CA VAL A 561 5.35 -17.06 17.12
C VAL A 561 6.47 -18.10 17.04
N THR A 562 7.47 -17.84 16.19
CA THR A 562 8.50 -18.81 15.76
C THR A 562 9.81 -18.74 16.53
N GLY A 563 10.09 -17.62 17.21
CA GLY A 563 11.35 -17.33 17.90
C GLY A 563 12.39 -16.56 17.08
N SER A 564 12.25 -16.51 15.75
CA SER A 564 13.09 -15.75 14.81
C SER A 564 12.37 -15.49 13.49
N ASP A 565 12.84 -14.53 12.69
CA ASP A 565 12.33 -14.21 11.36
C ASP A 565 13.24 -14.72 10.23
N GLU A 566 14.27 -15.50 10.55
CA GLU A 566 15.24 -16.02 9.56
C GLU A 566 14.57 -16.86 8.48
N ASP A 567 13.56 -17.67 8.83
CA ASP A 567 12.81 -18.51 7.90
C ASP A 567 11.54 -17.84 7.33
N PHE A 568 11.39 -16.51 7.52
CA PHE A 568 10.23 -15.76 7.00
C PHE A 568 10.16 -15.82 5.47
N PHE A 569 9.18 -16.58 4.96
CA PHE A 569 9.06 -16.92 3.53
C PHE A 569 10.34 -17.47 2.91
N ASP A 570 11.17 -18.16 3.70
CA ASP A 570 12.27 -18.97 3.17
C ASP A 570 11.71 -20.31 2.68
N VAL A 571 11.18 -20.28 1.46
CA VAL A 571 10.52 -21.42 0.81
C VAL A 571 11.23 -21.66 -0.51
N ASP A 572 11.71 -22.88 -0.69
CA ASP A 572 12.26 -23.33 -1.94
C ASP A 572 11.11 -23.72 -2.89
N PHE A 573 11.06 -23.08 -4.05
CA PHE A 573 10.06 -23.33 -5.09
C PHE A 573 10.70 -23.88 -6.38
N GLU A 574 11.96 -24.31 -6.35
CA GLU A 574 12.70 -24.81 -7.53
C GLU A 574 11.98 -25.99 -8.20
N ASP A 575 11.43 -26.94 -7.43
CA ASP A 575 10.66 -28.09 -7.96
C ASP A 575 9.43 -27.70 -8.82
N GLU A 576 8.91 -26.47 -8.67
CA GLU A 576 7.81 -25.97 -9.48
C GLU A 576 8.27 -25.35 -10.82
N GLU A 577 9.49 -24.79 -10.90
CA GLU A 577 10.02 -24.21 -12.14
C GLU A 577 10.37 -25.29 -13.16
N ASP A 578 10.97 -26.40 -12.69
CA ASP A 578 11.26 -27.57 -13.54
C ASP A 578 9.97 -28.20 -14.09
N ASN A 579 8.94 -28.37 -13.24
CA ASN A 579 7.64 -28.89 -13.67
C ASN A 579 6.89 -27.94 -14.63
N TYR A 580 7.04 -26.63 -14.48
CA TYR A 580 6.40 -25.65 -15.37
C TYR A 580 7.08 -25.62 -16.74
N ASN A 581 8.41 -25.69 -16.76
CA ASN A 581 9.19 -25.79 -18.00
C ASN A 581 8.95 -27.13 -18.71
N GLU A 582 8.90 -28.26 -17.99
CA GLU A 582 8.56 -29.57 -18.57
C GLU A 582 7.14 -29.60 -19.14
N GLN A 583 6.15 -29.02 -18.46
CA GLN A 583 4.77 -28.93 -19.00
C GLN A 583 4.67 -28.03 -20.23
N HIS A 584 5.47 -26.95 -20.29
CA HIS A 584 5.57 -26.09 -21.47
C HIS A 584 6.30 -26.77 -22.63
N GLU A 585 7.34 -27.58 -22.37
CA GLU A 585 7.99 -28.41 -23.39
C GLU A 585 7.02 -29.47 -23.93
N ILE A 586 6.32 -30.20 -23.06
CA ILE A 586 5.34 -31.23 -23.47
C ILE A 586 4.17 -30.62 -24.26
N THR A 587 3.66 -29.45 -23.86
CA THR A 587 2.60 -28.76 -24.62
C THR A 587 3.12 -28.16 -25.93
N SER A 588 4.39 -27.77 -26.00
CA SER A 588 5.01 -27.34 -27.25
C SER A 588 5.29 -28.50 -28.23
N ASP A 589 5.59 -29.69 -27.72
CA ASP A 589 5.79 -30.91 -28.52
C ASP A 589 4.48 -31.48 -29.07
N VAL A 590 3.38 -31.38 -28.32
CA VAL A 590 2.04 -31.80 -28.79
C VAL A 590 1.49 -30.84 -29.86
N VAL A 591 1.90 -29.57 -29.87
CA VAL A 591 1.52 -28.57 -30.89
C VAL A 591 2.47 -28.60 -32.09
N SER A 592 3.71 -29.07 -31.93
CA SER A 592 4.70 -29.15 -33.02
C SER A 592 4.48 -30.35 -33.96
N ASP A 593 3.82 -31.42 -33.49
CA ASP A 593 3.53 -32.61 -34.31
C ASP A 593 2.45 -32.40 -35.39
N GLU A 594 1.66 -31.31 -35.34
CA GLU A 594 0.68 -30.98 -36.40
C GLU A 594 1.12 -29.87 -37.35
N VAL A 595 2.23 -29.16 -37.09
CA VAL A 595 2.68 -28.07 -37.97
C VAL A 595 4.20 -27.97 -37.99
N SER A 596 4.87 -28.72 -38.88
CA SER A 596 5.87 -28.15 -39.81
C SER A 596 6.71 -29.22 -40.53
N SER A 597 6.41 -29.44 -41.81
CA SER A 597 7.45 -29.69 -42.81
C SER A 597 7.80 -28.35 -43.47
N ASN A 598 8.88 -27.69 -43.04
CA ASN A 598 9.87 -26.98 -43.88
C ASN A 598 10.67 -25.89 -43.12
N VAL A 599 11.99 -26.12 -43.08
CA VAL A 599 13.08 -25.18 -43.42
C VAL A 599 13.63 -24.18 -42.36
N VAL A 600 14.82 -24.56 -41.84
CA VAL A 600 16.13 -23.84 -41.76
C VAL A 600 16.35 -22.63 -40.82
N SER A 601 17.04 -22.92 -39.70
CA SER A 601 18.29 -22.36 -39.14
C SER A 601 18.65 -20.85 -39.26
N ARG A 602 18.83 -20.22 -38.08
CA ARG A 602 19.92 -19.30 -37.62
C ARG A 602 19.42 -18.58 -36.35
N GLY A 603 20.15 -18.31 -35.27
CA GLY A 603 21.56 -18.44 -34.90
C GLY A 603 21.71 -17.96 -33.44
N SER A 604 22.77 -18.42 -32.78
CA SER A 604 23.16 -18.23 -31.38
C SER A 604 23.62 -16.81 -31.01
N MET A 605 23.32 -16.37 -29.78
CA MET A 605 23.93 -15.27 -29.01
C MET A 605 23.19 -15.20 -27.66
N ASP A 606 23.74 -14.97 -26.48
CA ASP A 606 25.06 -15.05 -25.84
C ASP A 606 24.71 -15.01 -24.33
N ASP A 607 25.46 -15.78 -23.52
CA ASP A 607 25.32 -15.84 -22.07
C ASP A 607 25.58 -14.46 -21.40
N ILE A 608 24.69 -14.02 -20.50
CA ILE A 608 24.92 -12.88 -19.61
C ILE A 608 24.91 -13.40 -18.16
N GLU A 609 26.07 -13.27 -17.53
CA GLU A 609 26.37 -13.65 -16.14
C GLU A 609 25.49 -12.91 -15.12
N GLU A 610 24.91 -13.67 -14.18
CA GLU A 610 24.19 -13.17 -13.02
C GLU A 610 25.11 -12.43 -12.04
N ALA A 611 24.95 -11.12 -11.94
CA ALA A 611 25.54 -10.32 -10.87
C ALA A 611 24.61 -10.30 -9.64
N ASN A 612 25.01 -11.06 -8.62
CA ASN A 612 24.45 -11.10 -7.25
C ASN A 612 23.80 -9.78 -6.79
N HIS A 613 22.48 -9.79 -6.63
CA HIS A 613 21.70 -8.76 -5.95
C HIS A 613 21.25 -9.28 -4.59
N GLN A 614 21.88 -8.79 -3.52
CA GLN A 614 21.39 -9.04 -2.15
C GLN A 614 20.23 -8.10 -1.81
N PRO A 615 19.14 -8.60 -1.20
CA PRO A 615 18.03 -7.77 -0.73
C PRO A 615 18.42 -6.94 0.51
N PHE A 616 17.89 -5.71 0.60
CA PHE A 616 18.13 -4.78 1.69
C PHE A 616 17.63 -5.35 3.04
N GLY A 617 18.50 -5.36 4.04
CA GLY A 617 18.19 -5.73 5.43
C GLY A 617 17.72 -4.54 6.27
N ALA A 618 16.97 -4.82 7.33
CA ALA A 618 16.42 -3.86 8.29
C ALA A 618 17.48 -2.96 8.98
N GLU A 619 18.76 -3.30 8.91
CA GLU A 619 19.87 -2.54 9.49
C GLU A 619 20.08 -1.15 8.86
N GLU A 620 19.56 -0.90 7.64
CA GLU A 620 19.68 0.42 7.00
C GLU A 620 18.61 1.45 7.42
N MET A 621 17.62 1.03 8.21
CA MET A 621 16.66 1.96 8.83
C MET A 621 17.04 2.33 10.28
N GLU A 622 18.10 1.73 10.83
CA GLU A 622 18.65 2.12 12.14
C GLU A 622 19.67 3.25 12.01
N LEU A 623 19.18 4.49 11.88
CA LEU A 623 19.94 5.71 12.14
C LEU A 623 19.16 6.73 12.99
#